data_AF-N9L6R1-F1
#
_entry.id   AF-N9L6R1-F1
#
_cell.length_a   1.000
_cell.length_b   1.000
_cell.length_c   1.000
_cell.angle_alpha   90.00
_cell.angle_beta   90.00
_cell.angle_gamma   90.00
#
_symmetry.space_group_name_H-M   'P 1'
#
loop_
_entity.id
_entity.type
_entity.pdbx_description
1 polymer ?
#
loop_
_entity_poly.entity_id
_entity_poly.type
_entity_poly.pdbx_seq_one_letter_code
_entity_poly.pdbx_strand_id
1 'polypeptide(L)'
;MITIDQDKAKSIDHLKLKTLSKRQFSLYLYDHGLYNQVMTAINANPRFKIEFDTVADIERLSPTVSAMTQLLGWTDEQVDAMWIEALTL
;
A
#
# COMPACT_ATOMS: atom_id res chain seq x y z
N MET A 1 -33.11 -8.26 -6.53
CA MET A 1 -31.72 -8.46 -6.94
C MET A 1 -30.93 -7.30 -6.33
N ILE A 2 -30.15 -7.55 -5.29
CA ILE A 2 -29.30 -6.52 -4.69
C ILE A 2 -28.10 -6.40 -5.62
N THR A 3 -28.00 -5.30 -6.36
CA THR A 3 -26.82 -4.98 -7.16
C THR A 3 -25.73 -4.59 -6.16
N ILE A 4 -24.88 -5.56 -5.79
CA ILE A 4 -23.67 -5.24 -5.04
C ILE A 4 -22.77 -4.48 -6.00
N ASP A 5 -22.56 -3.20 -5.70
CA ASP A 5 -21.59 -2.34 -6.34
C ASP A 5 -20.20 -2.99 -6.19
N GLN A 6 -19.63 -3.46 -7.31
CA GLN A 6 -18.41 -4.26 -7.32
C GLN A 6 -17.22 -3.50 -6.73
N ASP A 7 -17.18 -2.17 -6.89
CA ASP A 7 -16.11 -1.33 -6.36
C ASP A 7 -16.22 -1.18 -4.84
N LYS A 8 -17.44 -1.11 -4.31
CA LYS A 8 -17.69 -1.15 -2.86
C LYS A 8 -17.32 -2.50 -2.25
N ALA A 9 -17.61 -3.60 -2.94
CA ALA A 9 -17.24 -4.93 -2.47
C ALA A 9 -15.71 -5.09 -2.37
N LYS A 10 -14.96 -4.69 -3.41
CA LYS A 10 -13.49 -4.71 -3.39
C LYS A 10 -12.91 -3.84 -2.27
N SER A 11 -13.45 -2.64 -2.08
CA SER A 11 -13.02 -1.75 -1.00
C SER A 11 -13.21 -2.38 0.40
N ILE A 12 -14.32 -3.09 0.61
CA ILE A 12 -14.57 -3.83 1.85
C ILE A 12 -13.57 -4.97 2.03
N ASP A 13 -13.16 -5.65 0.95
CA ASP A 13 -12.17 -6.72 1.03
C ASP A 13 -10.77 -6.19 1.36
N HIS A 14 -10.37 -5.04 0.79
CA HIS A 14 -9.11 -4.38 1.15
C HIS A 14 -9.06 -3.99 2.64
N LEU A 15 -10.19 -3.57 3.23
CA LEU A 15 -10.29 -3.26 4.66
C LEU A 15 -10.09 -4.49 5.57
N LYS A 16 -10.24 -5.70 5.05
CA LYS A 16 -10.01 -6.95 5.80
C LYS A 16 -8.55 -7.37 5.80
N LEU A 17 -7.72 -6.80 4.92
CA LEU A 17 -6.29 -7.10 4.91
C LEU A 17 -5.63 -6.55 6.18
N LYS A 18 -4.79 -7.38 6.80
CA LYS A 18 -3.98 -6.95 7.95
C LYS A 18 -3.07 -5.80 7.51
N THR A 19 -2.81 -4.88 8.43
CA THR A 19 -1.83 -3.82 8.22
C THR A 19 -0.42 -4.39 8.10
N LEU A 20 0.45 -3.70 7.36
CA LEU A 20 1.87 -4.02 7.29
C LEU A 20 2.63 -3.15 8.28
N SER A 21 3.57 -3.71 9.02
CA SER A 21 4.56 -2.86 9.68
C SER A 21 5.39 -2.12 8.63
N LYS A 22 5.93 -0.95 8.99
CA LYS A 22 6.90 -0.25 8.13
C LYS A 22 8.06 -1.12 7.67
N ARG A 23 8.52 -2.03 8.54
CA ARG A 23 9.60 -2.97 8.24
C ARG A 23 9.20 -3.89 7.09
N GLN A 24 8.04 -4.55 7.19
CA GLN A 24 7.52 -5.45 6.16
C GLN A 24 7.38 -4.78 4.81
N PHE A 25 6.74 -3.61 4.79
CA PHE A 25 6.57 -2.82 3.58
C PHE A 25 7.92 -2.41 2.96
N SER A 26 8.86 -1.95 3.79
CA SER A 26 10.20 -1.53 3.35
C SER A 26 11.02 -2.70 2.80
N LEU A 27 10.99 -3.86 3.46
CA LEU A 27 11.74 -5.04 3.04
C LEU A 27 11.21 -5.59 1.72
N TYR A 28 9.88 -5.71 1.55
CA TYR A 28 9.31 -6.13 0.27
C TYR A 28 9.79 -5.23 -0.87
N LEU A 29 9.68 -3.91 -0.69
CA LEU A 29 10.10 -2.95 -1.71
C LEU A 29 11.60 -3.04 -1.99
N TYR A 30 12.42 -3.30 -0.97
CA TYR A 30 13.86 -3.45 -1.12
C TYR A 30 14.20 -4.71 -1.92
N ASP A 31 13.62 -5.84 -1.57
CA ASP A 31 13.86 -7.13 -2.22
C ASP A 31 13.43 -7.12 -3.70
N HIS A 32 12.47 -6.26 -4.06
CA HIS A 32 12.00 -6.06 -5.43
C HIS A 32 12.63 -4.87 -6.16
N GLY A 33 13.63 -4.19 -5.56
CA GLY A 33 14.33 -3.05 -6.17
C GLY A 33 13.50 -1.77 -6.31
N LEU A 34 12.36 -1.68 -5.62
CA LEU A 34 11.40 -0.56 -5.69
C LEU A 34 11.60 0.48 -4.57
N TYR A 35 12.35 0.12 -3.51
CA TYR A 35 12.47 0.93 -2.30
C TYR A 35 12.88 2.37 -2.58
N ASN A 36 13.95 2.57 -3.34
CA ASN A 36 14.47 3.91 -3.62
C ASN A 36 13.46 4.77 -4.40
N GLN A 37 12.75 4.20 -5.37
CA GLN A 37 11.74 4.92 -6.15
C GLN A 37 10.57 5.37 -5.25
N VAL A 38 10.04 4.44 -4.45
CA VAL A 38 8.88 4.72 -3.57
C VAL A 38 9.27 5.71 -2.46
N MET A 39 10.40 5.50 -1.80
CA MET A 39 10.85 6.41 -0.73
C MET A 39 11.21 7.80 -1.25
N THR A 40 11.69 7.92 -2.48
CA THR A 40 11.90 9.23 -3.12
C THR A 40 10.57 9.96 -3.29
N ALA A 41 9.53 9.28 -3.79
CA ALA A 41 8.20 9.87 -3.96
C ALA A 41 7.54 10.26 -2.62
N ILE A 42 7.67 9.41 -1.60
CA ILE A 42 7.19 9.71 -0.24
C ILE A 42 7.89 10.95 0.31
N ASN A 43 9.22 11.02 0.22
CA ASN A 43 9.98 12.15 0.75
C ASN A 43 9.78 13.46 -0.04
N ALA A 44 9.41 13.38 -1.32
CA ALA A 44 9.12 14.55 -2.14
C ALA A 44 7.76 15.20 -1.81
N ASN A 45 6.85 14.48 -1.15
CA ASN A 45 5.54 15.01 -0.75
C ASN A 45 5.46 15.12 0.79
N PRO A 46 5.45 16.33 1.37
CA PRO A 46 5.42 16.51 2.82
C PRO A 46 4.27 15.79 3.54
N ARG A 47 3.10 15.68 2.90
CA ARG A 47 1.95 14.96 3.48
C ARG A 47 2.21 13.47 3.56
N PHE A 48 2.69 12.86 2.46
CA PHE A 48 3.01 11.42 2.45
C PHE A 48 4.18 11.11 3.38
N LYS A 49 5.17 12.00 3.46
CA LYS A 49 6.25 11.88 4.43
C LYS A 49 5.73 11.88 5.87
N ILE A 50 4.86 12.82 6.23
CA ILE A 50 4.26 12.87 7.57
C ILE A 50 3.45 11.59 7.83
N GLU A 51 2.58 11.21 6.91
CA GLU A 51 1.74 10.01 7.05
C GLU A 51 2.60 8.76 7.24
N PHE A 52 3.58 8.55 6.37
CA PHE A 52 4.52 7.46 6.51
C PHE A 52 5.28 7.57 7.82
N ASP A 53 5.96 8.66 8.14
CA ASP A 53 6.84 8.77 9.32
C ASP A 53 6.11 8.65 10.66
N THR A 54 4.83 9.04 10.74
CA THR A 54 4.07 9.09 12.02
C THR A 54 3.34 7.80 12.38
N VAL A 55 3.13 6.87 11.45
CA VAL A 55 2.44 5.60 11.73
C VAL A 55 3.41 4.47 12.10
N ALA A 56 2.97 3.51 12.92
CA ALA A 56 3.73 2.27 13.14
C ALA A 56 3.46 1.26 12.01
N ASP A 57 2.20 1.20 11.59
CA ASP A 57 1.68 0.27 10.60
C ASP A 57 1.02 1.03 9.45
N ILE A 58 1.06 0.43 8.27
CA ILE A 58 0.54 0.97 7.01
C ILE A 58 -0.72 0.20 6.66
N GLU A 59 -1.77 0.91 6.30
CA GLU A 59 -3.05 0.35 5.85
C GLU A 59 -3.09 0.27 4.32
N ARG A 60 -3.72 -0.80 3.79
CA ARG A 60 -3.86 -1.02 2.34
C ARG A 60 -4.55 0.13 1.61
N LEU A 61 -5.49 0.78 2.28
CA LEU A 61 -6.27 1.92 1.75
C LEU A 61 -5.70 3.28 2.18
N SER A 62 -4.50 3.32 2.76
CA SER A 62 -3.87 4.59 3.10
C SER A 62 -3.62 5.46 1.86
N PRO A 63 -3.69 6.80 1.98
CA PRO A 63 -3.31 7.70 0.91
C PRO A 63 -1.90 7.46 0.37
N THR A 64 -0.95 7.08 1.23
CA THR A 64 0.43 6.73 0.84
C THR A 64 0.46 5.53 -0.11
N VAL A 65 -0.29 4.46 0.19
CA VAL A 65 -0.36 3.28 -0.67
C VAL A 65 -1.06 3.61 -1.98
N SER A 66 -2.15 4.37 -1.94
CA SER A 66 -2.87 4.81 -3.15
C SER A 66 -1.96 5.61 -4.09
N ALA A 67 -1.14 6.51 -3.53
CA ALA A 67 -0.17 7.28 -4.30
C ALA A 67 0.95 6.40 -4.88
N MET A 68 1.43 5.41 -4.14
CA MET A 68 2.40 4.43 -4.63
C MET A 68 1.83 3.59 -5.78
N THR A 69 0.60 3.11 -5.65
CA THR A 69 -0.09 2.35 -6.72
C THR A 69 -0.10 3.14 -8.03
N GLN A 70 -0.45 4.42 -7.97
CA GLN A 70 -0.45 5.31 -9.13
C GLN A 70 0.97 5.54 -9.67
N LEU A 71 1.96 5.77 -8.79
CA LEU A 71 3.36 5.98 -9.16
C LEU A 71 3.94 4.78 -9.93
N LEU A 72 3.62 3.57 -9.49
CA LEU A 72 4.13 2.34 -10.08
C LEU A 72 3.28 1.84 -11.27
N GLY A 73 2.15 2.51 -11.55
CA GLY A 73 1.20 2.06 -12.56
C GLY A 73 0.60 0.69 -12.25
N TRP A 74 0.46 0.36 -10.97
CA TRP A 74 -0.04 -0.93 -10.51
C TRP A 74 -1.56 -0.97 -10.47
N THR A 75 -2.12 -2.16 -10.65
CA THR A 75 -3.54 -2.43 -10.36
C THR A 75 -3.72 -2.74 -8.88
N ASP A 76 -4.97 -2.69 -8.41
CA ASP A 76 -5.28 -3.08 -7.02
C ASP A 76 -4.87 -4.52 -6.72
N GLU A 77 -5.05 -5.43 -7.69
CA GLU A 77 -4.67 -6.84 -7.53
C GLU A 77 -3.16 -7.02 -7.38
N GLN A 78 -2.35 -6.19 -8.05
CA GLN A 78 -0.89 -6.22 -7.89
C GLN A 78 -0.46 -5.70 -6.53
N VAL A 79 -1.12 -4.65 -6.02
CA VAL A 79 -0.86 -4.13 -4.68
C VAL A 79 -1.31 -5.12 -3.62
N ASP A 80 -2.42 -5.82 -3.82
CA ASP A 80 -2.90 -6.88 -2.93
C ASP A 80 -1.95 -8.07 -2.89
N ALA A 81 -1.42 -8.49 -4.04
CA ALA A 81 -0.40 -9.54 -4.12
C ALA A 81 0.87 -9.15 -3.35
N MET A 82 1.36 -7.92 -3.54
CA MET A 82 2.45 -7.35 -2.74
C MET A 82 2.11 -7.41 -1.25
N TRP A 83 0.89 -7.03 -0.88
CA TRP A 83 0.45 -6.97 0.51
C TRP A 83 0.52 -8.33 1.19
N ILE A 84 0.02 -9.36 0.51
CA ILE A 84 0.00 -10.74 0.99
C ILE A 84 1.43 -11.26 1.16
N GLU A 85 2.32 -10.96 0.23
CA GLU A 85 3.72 -11.38 0.32
C GLU A 85 4.45 -10.66 1.46
N ALA A 86 4.30 -9.34 1.57
CA ALA A 86 4.94 -8.53 2.60
C ALA A 86 4.50 -8.93 4.03
N LEU A 87 3.28 -9.46 4.21
CA LEU A 87 2.80 -9.98 5.50
C LEU A 87 3.63 -11.17 6.02
N THR A 88 4.42 -11.81 5.16
CA THR A 88 5.29 -12.94 5.53
C THR A 88 6.69 -12.54 5.99
N LEU A 89 7.04 -11.25 5.89
CA LEU A 89 8.35 -10.69 6.23
C LEU A 89 8.45 -10.25 7.69
#